data_AF-A0A659UH82-F1
#
_entry.id   AF-A0A659UH82-F1
#
_cell.length_a   1.000
_cell.length_b   1.000
_cell.length_c   1.000
_cell.angle_alpha   90.00
_cell.angle_beta   90.00
_cell.angle_gamma   90.00
#
_symmetry.space_group_name_H-M   'P 1'
#
loop_
_entity.id
_entity.type
_entity.pdbx_description
1 polymer ?
#
loop_
_entity_poly.entity_id
_entity_poly.type
_entity_poly.pdbx_seq_one_letter_code
_entity_poly.pdbx_strand_id
1 'polypeptide(L)'
;TLKAKGVTYRELAERMGVSEPTVKRIFHEKNCKLDRLVEICAAAGVELENVLGSMSRGPGPVNHVAPEIERRLAGRPALLFVFVMLSEKFTPEGI
;
A
#
# COMPACT_ATOMS: atom_id res chain seq x y z
N THR A 1 -2.65 2.45 0.05
CA THR A 1 -3.37 2.60 -1.24
C THR A 1 -3.45 4.07 -1.62
N LEU A 2 -3.69 4.42 -2.89
CA LEU A 2 -3.68 5.81 -3.39
C LEU A 2 -4.51 6.79 -2.54
N LYS A 3 -5.67 6.34 -2.03
CA LYS A 3 -6.49 7.09 -1.05
C LYS A 3 -5.77 7.41 0.26
N ALA A 4 -4.96 6.49 0.76
CA ALA A 4 -4.19 6.68 2.00
C ALA A 4 -3.07 7.73 1.86
N LYS A 5 -2.63 8.03 0.63
CA LYS A 5 -1.69 9.13 0.36
C LYS A 5 -2.38 10.48 0.10
N GLY A 6 -3.71 10.55 0.13
CA GLY A 6 -4.45 11.80 -0.09
C GLY A 6 -4.33 12.39 -1.51
N VAL A 7 -3.85 11.61 -2.49
CA VAL A 7 -3.64 12.09 -3.87
C VAL A 7 -4.99 12.29 -4.55
N THR A 8 -5.24 13.51 -5.04
CA THR A 8 -6.48 13.84 -5.78
C THR A 8 -6.38 13.43 -7.25
N TYR A 9 -7.52 13.21 -7.92
CA TYR A 9 -7.53 12.91 -9.36
C TYR A 9 -6.91 14.03 -10.20
N ARG A 10 -7.09 15.29 -9.79
CA ARG A 10 -6.49 16.46 -10.45
C ARG A 10 -4.97 16.40 -10.38
N GLU A 11 -4.43 16.18 -9.19
CA GLU A 11 -2.98 16.12 -8.97
C GLU A 11 -2.34 14.92 -9.69
N LEU A 12 -3.03 13.77 -9.71
CA LEU A 12 -2.59 12.63 -10.48
C LEU A 12 -2.60 12.93 -11.99
N ALA A 13 -3.63 13.62 -12.49
CA ALA A 13 -3.73 14.02 -13.88
C ALA A 13 -2.61 14.99 -14.30
N GLU A 14 -2.31 15.99 -13.47
CA GLU A 14 -1.20 16.93 -13.66
C GLU A 14 0.15 16.20 -13.72
N ARG A 15 0.41 15.28 -12.78
CA ARG A 15 1.67 14.52 -12.74
C ARG A 15 1.83 13.55 -13.91
N MET A 16 0.73 13.06 -14.48
CA MET A 16 0.71 12.15 -15.62
C MET A 16 0.58 12.87 -16.98
N GLY A 17 0.46 14.21 -16.99
CA GLY A 17 0.27 14.99 -18.22
C GLY A 17 -1.03 14.67 -18.98
N VAL A 18 -2.09 14.25 -18.28
CA VAL A 18 -3.39 13.92 -18.88
C VAL A 18 -4.52 14.74 -18.26
N SER A 19 -5.72 14.67 -18.85
CA SER A 19 -6.90 15.32 -18.29
C SER A 19 -7.47 14.56 -17.09
N GLU A 20 -8.06 15.27 -16.11
CA GLU A 20 -8.75 14.65 -14.98
C GLU A 20 -9.85 13.64 -15.41
N PRO A 21 -10.68 13.93 -16.44
CA PRO A 21 -11.62 12.95 -16.98
C PRO A 21 -10.96 11.66 -17.46
N THR A 22 -9.77 11.73 -18.05
CA THR A 22 -9.01 10.54 -18.48
C THR A 22 -8.65 9.66 -17.28
N VAL A 23 -8.16 10.27 -16.19
CA VAL A 23 -7.83 9.57 -14.96
C VAL A 23 -9.10 8.93 -14.35
N LYS A 24 -10.20 9.68 -14.26
CA LYS A 24 -11.48 9.16 -13.79
C LYS A 24 -11.96 7.96 -14.61
N ARG A 25 -11.85 8.03 -15.94
CA ARG A 25 -12.25 6.94 -16.85
C ARG A 25 -11.43 5.68 -16.59
N ILE A 26 -10.11 5.79 -16.43
CA ILE A 26 -9.22 4.66 -16.14
C ILE A 26 -9.63 3.95 -14.85
N PHE A 27 -9.87 4.68 -13.78
CA PHE A 27 -10.30 4.09 -12.51
C PHE A 27 -11.74 3.54 -12.55
N HIS A 28 -12.62 4.14 -13.37
CA HIS A 28 -14.01 3.69 -13.51
C HIS A 28 -14.12 2.38 -14.31
N GLU A 29 -13.36 2.26 -15.40
CA GLU A 29 -13.31 1.05 -16.23
C GLU A 29 -12.65 -0.14 -15.52
N LYS A 30 -11.89 0.12 -14.44
CA LYS A 30 -11.13 -0.90 -13.67
C LYS A 30 -10.23 -1.78 -14.55
N ASN A 31 -9.88 -1.29 -15.73
CA ASN A 31 -9.08 -2.00 -16.70
C ASN A 31 -8.06 -1.02 -17.29
N CYS A 32 -6.78 -1.36 -17.17
CA CYS A 32 -5.70 -0.60 -17.75
C CYS A 32 -4.52 -1.53 -18.06
N LYS A 33 -3.69 -1.13 -19.02
CA LYS A 33 -2.44 -1.83 -19.31
C LYS A 33 -1.47 -1.71 -18.13
N LEU A 34 -0.61 -2.70 -17.96
CA LEU A 34 0.39 -2.71 -16.89
C LEU A 34 1.28 -1.47 -16.91
N ASP A 35 1.75 -1.03 -18.09
CA ASP A 35 2.54 0.20 -18.23
C ASP A 35 1.83 1.42 -17.63
N ARG A 36 0.52 1.50 -17.86
CA ARG A 36 -0.30 2.60 -17.34
C ARG A 36 -0.47 2.52 -15.83
N LEU A 37 -0.59 1.31 -15.28
CA LEU A 37 -0.62 1.10 -13.84
C LEU A 37 0.70 1.51 -13.18
N VAL A 38 1.84 1.16 -13.79
CA VAL A 38 3.17 1.57 -13.32
C VAL A 38 3.29 3.09 -13.29
N GLU A 39 2.86 3.76 -14.35
CA GLU A 39 2.89 5.22 -14.44
C GLU A 39 2.00 5.89 -13.38
N ILE A 40 0.79 5.36 -13.13
CA ILE A 40 -0.10 5.82 -12.06
C ILE A 40 0.57 5.67 -10.69
N CYS A 41 1.22 4.52 -10.46
CA CYS A 41 1.92 4.24 -9.21
C CYS A 41 3.07 5.23 -9.00
N ALA A 42 3.90 5.44 -10.03
CA ALA A 42 4.99 6.42 -10.00
C ALA A 42 4.49 7.84 -9.74
N ALA A 43 3.45 8.29 -10.44
CA ALA A 43 2.86 9.61 -10.25
C ALA A 43 2.28 9.81 -8.84
N ALA A 44 1.75 8.74 -8.22
CA ALA A 44 1.28 8.78 -6.85
C ALA A 44 2.37 8.54 -5.78
N GLY A 45 3.62 8.27 -6.21
CA GLY A 45 4.74 7.94 -5.34
C GLY A 45 4.54 6.63 -4.58
N VAL A 46 3.83 5.66 -5.14
CA VAL A 46 3.62 4.33 -4.56
C VAL A 46 4.33 3.30 -5.42
N GLU A 47 5.01 2.33 -4.82
CA GLU A 47 5.60 1.22 -5.57
C GLU A 47 4.53 0.21 -5.96
N LEU A 48 4.66 -0.37 -7.16
CA LEU A 48 3.70 -1.36 -7.68
C LEU A 48 3.58 -2.58 -6.75
N GLU A 49 4.70 -3.03 -6.17
CA GLU A 49 4.73 -4.15 -5.21
C GLU A 49 3.85 -3.90 -3.99
N ASN A 50 3.82 -2.66 -3.48
CA ASN A 50 2.95 -2.28 -2.37
C ASN A 50 1.47 -2.34 -2.76
N VAL A 51 1.13 -2.00 -4.01
CA VAL A 51 -0.24 -2.12 -4.52
C VAL A 51 -0.64 -3.59 -4.62
N LEU A 52 0.19 -4.44 -5.22
CA LEU A 52 -0.06 -5.87 -5.36
C LEU A 52 -0.09 -6.59 -4.00
N GLY A 53 0.83 -6.27 -3.11
CA GLY A 53 0.87 -6.78 -1.73
C GLY A 53 -0.37 -6.40 -0.93
N SER A 54 -0.90 -5.18 -1.13
CA SER A 54 -2.14 -4.75 -0.48
C SER A 54 -3.38 -5.50 -0.97
N MET A 55 -3.38 -5.99 -2.22
CA MET A 55 -4.46 -6.85 -2.74
C MET A 55 -4.47 -8.22 -2.04
N SER A 56 -3.29 -8.75 -1.68
CA SER A 56 -3.15 -10.02 -0.95
C SER A 56 -3.31 -9.89 0.57
N ARG A 57 -2.94 -8.73 1.15
CA ARG A 57 -3.13 -8.45 2.58
C ARG A 57 -4.59 -8.17 2.96
N GLY A 58 -5.44 -7.78 2.00
CA GLY A 58 -6.76 -7.20 2.28
C GLY A 58 -6.62 -5.78 2.82
N PRO A 59 -7.73 -5.06 3.11
CA PRO A 59 -7.69 -3.76 3.78
C PRO A 59 -7.25 -3.95 5.24
N GLY A 60 -5.97 -4.28 5.44
CA GLY A 60 -5.35 -4.30 6.75
C GLY A 60 -5.21 -2.86 7.23
N PRO A 61 -5.58 -2.55 8.47
CA PRO A 61 -5.26 -1.26 9.05
C PRO A 61 -3.74 -1.05 8.97
N VAL A 62 -3.33 0.19 8.72
CA VAL A 62 -1.97 0.61 9.06
C VAL A 62 -1.72 0.14 10.48
N ASN A 63 -0.66 -0.66 10.70
CA ASN A 63 -0.32 -1.19 12.03
C ASN A 63 0.02 -0.01 12.95
N HIS A 64 -1.00 0.65 13.49
CA HIS A 64 -0.87 1.62 14.55
C HIS A 64 -0.64 0.84 15.82
N VAL A 65 0.63 0.62 16.13
CA VAL A 65 1.05 0.01 17.38
C VAL A 65 0.99 1.10 18.45
N ALA A 66 0.27 0.86 19.54
CA ALA A 66 0.21 1.82 20.64
C ALA A 66 1.63 2.04 21.22
N PRO A 67 2.00 3.26 21.65
CA PRO A 67 3.34 3.57 22.16
C PRO A 67 3.80 2.68 23.32
N GLU A 68 2.86 2.15 24.11
CA GLU A 68 3.15 1.17 25.16
C GLU A 68 3.65 -0.16 24.59
N ILE A 69 3.02 -0.65 23.52
CA ILE A 69 3.40 -1.88 22.84
C ILE A 69 4.75 -1.70 22.15
N GLU A 70 4.99 -0.55 21.51
CA GLU A 70 6.29 -0.24 20.90
C GLU A 70 7.43 -0.33 21.92
N ARG A 71 7.27 0.27 23.11
CA ARG A 71 8.27 0.17 24.19
C ARG A 71 8.51 -1.26 24.64
N ARG A 72 7.46 -2.08 24.71
CA ARG A 72 7.57 -3.50 25.07
C ARG A 72 8.27 -4.34 23.99
N LEU A 73 8.02 -4.04 22.72
CA LEU A 73 8.69 -4.67 21.58
C LEU A 73 10.17 -4.27 21.51
N ALA A 74 10.48 -2.98 21.68
CA ALA A 74 11.85 -2.46 21.68
C ALA A 74 12.70 -3.01 22.84
N GLY A 75 12.09 -3.23 24.01
CA GLY A 75 12.78 -3.81 25.17
C GLY A 75 13.06 -5.31 25.07
N ARG A 76 12.52 -6.01 24.07
CA ARG A 76 12.64 -7.48 23.93
C ARG A 76 12.79 -7.88 22.47
N PRO A 77 14.03 -8.05 21.97
CA PRO A 77 14.30 -8.40 20.57
C PRO A 77 13.53 -9.63 20.06
N ALA A 78 13.34 -10.64 20.92
CA ALA A 78 12.56 -11.83 20.58
C ALA A 78 11.06 -11.53 20.33
N LEU A 79 10.46 -10.58 21.06
CA LEU A 79 9.07 -10.19 20.84
C LEU A 79 8.90 -9.40 19.54
N LEU A 80 9.87 -8.54 19.23
CA LEU A 80 9.89 -7.83 17.95
C LEU A 80 9.98 -8.83 16.79
N PHE A 81 10.84 -9.84 16.89
CA PHE A 81 10.97 -10.89 15.88
C PHE A 81 9.64 -11.64 15.63
N VAL A 82 8.97 -12.10 16.69
CA VAL A 82 7.66 -12.76 16.58
C VAL A 82 6.61 -11.82 15.99
N PHE A 83 6.59 -10.55 16.40
CA PHE A 83 5.67 -9.56 15.85
C PHE A 83 5.86 -9.34 14.34
N VAL A 84 7.11 -9.27 13.87
CA VAL A 84 7.44 -9.17 12.44
C VAL A 84 6.98 -10.43 11.70
N MET A 85 7.26 -11.63 12.21
CA MET A 85 6.80 -12.88 11.60
C MET A 85 5.27 -12.93 11.44
N LEU A 86 4.53 -12.57 12.48
CA LEU A 86 3.06 -12.55 12.43
C LEU A 86 2.54 -11.46 11.47
N SER A 87 3.22 -10.31 11.40
CA SER A 87 2.87 -9.21 10.48
C SER A 87 3.03 -9.61 9.01
N GLU A 88 3.97 -10.51 8.73
CA GLU A 88 4.21 -11.11 7.42
C GLU A 88 3.32 -12.33 7.14
N LYS A 89 2.30 -12.59 7.97
CA LYS A 89 1.39 -13.76 7.89
C LYS A 89 2.13 -15.10 7.92
N PHE A 90 3.29 -15.18 8.57
CA PHE A 90 4.00 -16.44 8.75
C PHE A 90 3.17 -17.35 9.67
N THR A 91 2.58 -18.41 9.13
CA THR A 91 1.91 -19.43 9.94
C THR A 91 2.83 -20.64 10.13
N PRO A 92 2.81 -21.28 11.32
CA PRO A 92 3.65 -22.45 11.58
C PRO A 92 3.29 -23.67 10.74
N GLU A 93 2.20 -23.65 9.97
CA GLU A 93 1.82 -24.75 9.06
C GLU A 93 2.62 -24.77 7.74
N GLY A 94 3.52 -23.81 7.51
CA GLY A 94 4.29 -23.65 6.27
C GLY A 94 5.81 -23.91 6.38
N ILE A 95 6.28 -24.61 7.41
CA ILE A 95 7.69 -25.05 7.56
C ILE A 95 7.81 -26.53 7.20
#